data_AF-X1FWH0-F1
#
_entry.id   AF-X1FWH0-F1
#
_cell.length_a   1.000
_cell.length_b   1.000
_cell.length_c   1.000
_cell.angle_alpha   90.00
_cell.angle_beta   90.00
_cell.angle_gamma   90.00
#
_symmetry.space_group_name_H-M   'P 1'
#
loop_
_entity.id
_entity.type
_entity.pdbx_description
1 polymer ?
#
loop_
_entity_poly.entity_id
_entity_poly.type
_entity_poly.pdbx_seq_one_letter_code
_entity_poly.pdbx_strand_id
1 'polypeptide(L)'
;MTVINPSEEEVTLTVTVSVPSDWDYWLDTLGMVEVTIGYGQSVKIPLRVKSSEEALSGEYDISVTAQNKEAPEYFGTGYATYEIPN
;
A
#
# COMPACT_ATOMS: atom_id res chain seq x y z
N MET A 1 3.63 -5.66 2.64
CA MET A 1 2.20 -5.96 2.42
C MET A 1 2.05 -7.14 1.46
N THR A 2 0.89 -7.80 1.46
CA THR A 2 0.54 -8.82 0.46
C THR A 2 -0.70 -8.36 -0.28
N VAL A 3 -0.64 -8.33 -1.61
CA VAL A 3 -1.79 -8.05 -2.48
C VAL A 3 -2.17 -9.35 -3.18
N ILE A 4 -3.45 -9.69 -3.15
CA ILE A 4 -3.98 -10.97 -3.64
C ILE A 4 -4.97 -10.66 -4.77
N ASN A 5 -4.86 -11.37 -5.88
CA ASN A 5 -5.89 -11.38 -6.92
C ASN A 5 -6.77 -12.63 -6.75
N PRO A 6 -7.99 -12.50 -6.19
CA PRO A 6 -8.90 -13.63 -6.01
C PRO A 6 -9.75 -13.95 -7.25
N SER A 7 -9.67 -13.15 -8.33
CA SER A 7 -10.49 -13.35 -9.53
C SER A 7 -10.00 -14.53 -10.35
N GLU A 8 -10.79 -14.93 -11.36
CA GLU A 8 -10.47 -15.97 -12.34
C GLU A 8 -9.64 -15.46 -13.54
N GLU A 9 -9.23 -14.19 -13.50
CA GLU A 9 -8.54 -13.51 -14.61
C GLU A 9 -7.27 -12.82 -14.10
N GLU A 10 -6.36 -12.46 -15.01
CA GLU A 10 -5.25 -11.58 -14.67
C GLU A 10 -5.77 -10.17 -14.42
N VAL A 11 -5.23 -9.49 -13.39
CA VAL A 11 -5.63 -8.12 -13.05
C VAL A 11 -4.39 -7.25 -12.91
N THR A 12 -4.47 -6.05 -13.48
CA THR A 12 -3.52 -4.97 -13.19
C THR A 12 -4.09 -4.06 -12.11
N LEU A 13 -3.35 -3.94 -11.00
CA LEU A 13 -3.72 -3.14 -9.84
C LEU A 13 -2.79 -1.94 -9.71
N THR A 14 -3.37 -0.79 -9.40
CA THR A 14 -2.63 0.39 -8.92
C THR A 14 -2.62 0.33 -7.40
N VAL A 15 -1.43 0.30 -6.80
CA VAL A 15 -1.24 0.30 -5.34
C VAL A 15 -0.83 1.70 -4.88
N THR A 16 -1.60 2.26 -3.97
CA THR A 16 -1.37 3.57 -3.33
C THR A 16 -1.26 3.43 -1.82
N VAL A 17 -0.51 4.33 -1.20
CA VAL A 17 -0.31 4.39 0.25
C VAL A 17 -0.71 5.76 0.73
N SER A 18 -1.44 5.81 1.84
CA SER A 18 -1.71 7.02 2.58
C SER A 18 -0.92 6.99 3.88
N VAL A 19 -0.02 7.96 4.03
CA VAL A 19 0.73 8.24 5.27
C VAL A 19 0.29 9.59 5.82
N PRO A 20 0.55 9.91 7.11
CA PRO A 20 0.39 11.26 7.63
C PRO A 20 1.09 12.31 6.78
N SER A 21 0.61 13.55 6.82
CA SER A 21 1.25 14.67 6.12
C SER A 21 2.73 14.79 6.52
N ASP A 22 3.56 15.19 5.56
CA ASP A 22 5.01 15.39 5.73
C ASP A 22 5.81 14.11 6.04
N TRP A 23 5.21 12.93 5.90
CA TRP A 23 5.90 11.65 5.95
C TRP A 23 6.30 11.18 4.55
N ASP A 24 7.44 10.50 4.47
CA ASP A 24 7.89 9.86 3.25
C ASP A 24 7.48 8.38 3.23
N TYR A 25 7.20 7.86 2.03
CA TYR A 25 7.01 6.43 1.82
C TYR A 25 7.61 5.94 0.51
N TRP A 26 8.00 4.67 0.49
CA TRP A 26 8.54 4.00 -0.69
C TRP A 26 7.99 2.58 -0.80
N LEU A 27 7.56 2.24 -2.01
CA LEU A 27 7.10 0.90 -2.40
C LEU A 27 8.15 0.18 -3.26
N ASP A 28 9.45 0.27 -2.91
CA ASP A 28 10.65 -0.18 -3.67
C ASP A 28 10.79 0.24 -5.15
N THR A 29 9.72 0.62 -5.87
CA THR A 29 9.74 1.24 -7.20
C THR A 29 8.88 2.51 -7.18
N LEU A 30 9.55 3.67 -7.06
CA LEU A 30 9.08 4.99 -7.49
C LEU A 30 7.66 5.44 -7.06
N GLY A 31 7.21 5.11 -5.85
CA GLY A 31 6.06 5.77 -5.19
C GLY A 31 4.67 5.37 -5.68
N MET A 32 4.55 4.63 -6.77
CA MET A 32 3.33 3.96 -7.22
C MET A 32 3.73 2.63 -7.84
N VAL A 33 3.03 1.57 -7.46
CA VAL A 33 3.26 0.24 -8.04
C VAL A 33 2.02 -0.12 -8.84
N GLU A 34 2.15 -0.06 -10.16
CA GLU A 34 1.30 -0.87 -11.02
C GLU A 34 1.82 -2.30 -10.96
N VAL A 35 0.97 -3.23 -10.54
CA VAL A 35 1.33 -4.64 -10.48
C VAL A 35 0.28 -5.48 -11.20
N THR A 36 0.76 -6.30 -12.11
CA THR A 36 -0.05 -7.31 -12.79
C THR A 36 0.08 -8.62 -12.02
N ILE A 37 -1.05 -9.16 -11.56
CA ILE A 37 -1.12 -10.37 -10.76
C ILE A 37 -1.99 -11.38 -11.49
N GLY A 38 -1.40 -12.53 -11.82
CA GLY A 38 -2.13 -13.64 -12.44
C GLY A 38 -3.21 -14.24 -11.54
N TYR A 39 -4.03 -15.10 -12.15
CA TYR A 39 -5.13 -15.83 -11.50
C TYR A 39 -4.74 -16.46 -10.15
N GLY A 40 -5.47 -16.13 -9.07
CA GLY A 40 -5.29 -16.69 -7.73
C GLY A 40 -3.92 -16.43 -7.10
N GLN A 41 -3.07 -15.61 -7.74
CA GLN A 41 -1.73 -15.33 -7.27
C GLN A 41 -1.73 -14.19 -6.26
N SER A 42 -0.60 -14.06 -5.58
CA SER A 42 -0.33 -12.94 -4.70
C SER A 42 1.07 -12.39 -4.96
N VAL A 43 1.24 -11.12 -4.66
CA VAL A 43 2.53 -10.44 -4.71
C VAL A 43 2.82 -9.81 -3.36
N LYS A 44 4.09 -9.85 -2.96
CA LYS A 44 4.57 -9.14 -1.79
C LYS A 44 5.21 -7.83 -2.24
N ILE A 45 4.70 -6.73 -1.72
CA ILE A 45 5.25 -5.39 -1.96
C ILE A 45 5.87 -4.92 -0.64
N PRO A 46 7.16 -4.59 -0.61
CA PRO A 46 7.78 -3.97 0.55
C PRO A 46 7.29 -2.53 0.68
N LEU A 47 6.82 -2.17 1.86
CA LEU A 47 6.44 -0.80 2.21
C LEU A 47 7.45 -0.28 3.22
N ARG A 48 8.09 0.84 2.88
CA ARG A 48 8.93 1.61 3.79
C ARG A 48 8.25 2.93 4.06
N VAL A 49 8.24 3.35 5.31
CA VAL A 49 7.68 4.62 5.77
C VAL A 49 8.73 5.28 6.63
N LYS A 50 8.89 6.59 6.48
CA LYS A 50 9.73 7.42 7.35
C LYS A 50 8.88 8.57 7.86
N SER A 51 8.79 8.66 9.18
CA SER A 51 8.11 9.76 9.85
C SER A 51 8.85 11.10 9.66
N SER A 52 8.08 12.19 9.74
CA SER A 52 8.65 13.54 9.88
C SER A 52 9.52 13.65 11.15
N GLU A 53 10.53 14.53 11.12
CA GLU A 53 11.36 14.85 12.29
C GLU A 53 10.57 15.55 13.40
N GLU A 54 9.43 16.16 13.07
CA GLU A 54 8.53 16.85 14.01
C GLU A 54 7.36 15.98 14.47
N ALA A 55 7.30 14.71 14.03
CA ALA A 55 6.23 13.81 14.42
C ALA A 55 6.28 13.51 15.93
N LEU A 56 5.13 13.60 16.58
CA LEU A 56 5.00 13.29 18.01
C LEU A 56 5.08 11.78 18.25
N SER A 57 5.42 11.39 19.47
CA SER A 57 5.31 10.00 19.88
C SER A 57 3.84 9.54 19.84
N GLY A 58 3.63 8.28 19.45
CA GLY A 58 2.30 7.71 19.30
C GLY A 58 2.18 6.69 18.17
N GLU A 59 0.96 6.19 17.99
CA GLU A 59 0.59 5.25 16.94
C GLU A 59 -0.07 5.97 15.76
N TYR A 60 0.33 5.58 14.56
CA TYR A 60 -0.15 6.16 13.30
C TYR A 60 -0.63 5.04 12.37
N ASP A 61 -1.86 5.17 11.89
CA ASP A 61 -2.42 4.24 10.91
C ASP A 61 -1.94 4.61 9.50
N ILE A 62 -1.30 3.64 8.85
CA ILE A 62 -0.89 3.70 7.46
C ILE A 62 -1.87 2.85 6.66
N SER A 63 -2.60 3.47 5.72
CA SER A 63 -3.51 2.73 4.86
C SER A 63 -2.90 2.49 3.49
N VAL A 64 -3.26 1.35 2.91
CA VAL A 64 -2.79 0.91 1.60
C VAL A 64 -4.02 0.50 0.80
N THR A 65 -4.18 1.05 -0.39
CA THR A 65 -5.28 0.70 -1.29
C THR A 65 -4.73 0.07 -2.55
N ALA A 66 -5.21 -1.12 -2.89
CA ALA A 66 -5.01 -1.73 -4.20
C ALA A 66 -6.31 -1.59 -4.99
N GLN A 67 -6.26 -0.94 -6.14
CA GLN A 67 -7.42 -0.67 -6.99
C GLN A 67 -7.20 -1.27 -8.37
N ASN A 68 -8.22 -1.92 -8.92
CA ASN A 68 -8.20 -2.42 -10.29
C ASN A 68 -8.14 -1.26 -11.29
N LYS A 69 -7.17 -1.33 -12.21
CA LYS A 69 -6.90 -0.29 -13.21
C LYS A 69 -8.01 -0.16 -14.25
N GLU A 70 -8.62 -1.28 -14.64
CA GLU A 70 -9.67 -1.33 -15.68
C GLU A 70 -11.08 -1.17 -15.10
N ALA A 71 -11.26 -1.52 -13.82
CA ALA A 71 -12.53 -1.41 -13.11
C ALA A 71 -12.31 -0.82 -11.69
N PRO A 72 -12.14 0.51 -11.58
CA PRO A 72 -11.75 1.20 -10.33
C PRO A 72 -12.71 1.01 -9.16
N GLU A 73 -13.95 0.58 -9.40
CA GLU A 73 -14.92 0.20 -8.38
C GLU A 73 -14.50 -1.04 -7.56
N TYR A 74 -13.59 -1.87 -8.09
CA TYR A 74 -13.00 -2.99 -7.39
C TYR A 74 -11.69 -2.58 -6.74
N PHE A 75 -11.72 -2.42 -5.43
CA PHE A 75 -10.55 -2.10 -4.62
C PHE A 75 -10.59 -2.80 -3.27
N GLY A 76 -9.43 -2.89 -2.62
CA GLY A 76 -9.29 -3.35 -1.26
C GLY A 76 -8.32 -2.45 -0.49
N THR A 77 -8.60 -2.24 0.80
CA THR A 77 -7.76 -1.43 1.67
C THR A 77 -7.25 -2.28 2.84
N GLY A 78 -5.95 -2.20 3.08
CA GLY A 78 -5.27 -2.78 4.24
C GLY A 78 -4.66 -1.69 5.13
N TYR A 79 -4.39 -2.03 6.38
CA TYR A 79 -3.83 -1.10 7.36
C TYR A 79 -2.57 -1.68 8.00
N ALA A 80 -1.63 -0.80 8.33
CA ALA A 80 -0.45 -1.08 9.14
C ALA A 80 -0.30 0.00 10.20
N THR A 81 0.14 -0.36 11.39
CA THR A 81 0.41 0.59 12.48
C THR A 81 1.89 0.92 12.51
N TYR A 82 2.22 2.22 12.54
CA TYR A 82 3.56 2.75 12.73
C TYR A 82 3.64 3.43 14.09
N GLU A 83 4.59 3.03 14.92
CA GLU A 83 4.76 3.56 16.28
C GLU A 83 6.02 4.42 16.36
N ILE A 84 5.88 5.64 16.89
CA ILE A 84 6.99 6.49 17.30
C ILE A 84 7.12 6.36 18.83
N PRO A 85 8.22 5.77 19.34
CA PRO A 85 8.41 5.56 20.76
C PRO A 85 8.55 6.88 21.54
N ASN A 86 8.18 6.83 22.82
CA ASN A 86 8.39 7.92 23.78
C ASN A 86 9.82 7.99 24.29
#